data_AF-A0A1R0LI77-F1
#
_entry.id   AF-A0A1R0LI77-F1
#
_cell.length_a   1.000
_cell.length_b   1.000
_cell.length_c   1.000
_cell.angle_alpha   90.00
_cell.angle_beta   90.00
_cell.angle_gamma   90.00
#
_symmetry.space_group_name_H-M   'P 1'
#
loop_
_entity.id
_entity.type
_entity.pdbx_description
1 polymer ?
#
loop_
_entity_poly.entity_id
_entity_poly.type
_entity_poly.pdbx_seq_one_letter_code
_entity_poly.pdbx_strand_id
1 'polypeptide(L)'
;MTALRRVARLTATMVAIIAAVVVFPTPASAATGGNAVGSGISTGSRTGLADDTYKWFSWGDLKVGDCHQTGGYLRLYADGRLTFSARTWTDFTLSGDVWHARFELKNSAGQSLFTTSTYDSPTMWASKRHDWTANGTYEPSVYAATVRVTQ
;
A
#
# COMPACT_ATOMS: atom_id res chain seq x y z
N MET A 1 5.12 55.03 33.38
CA MET A 1 6.06 53.95 33.76
C MET A 1 5.74 52.77 32.84
N THR A 2 6.28 52.71 31.60
CA THR A 2 7.46 51.89 31.20
C THR A 2 7.31 50.43 31.68
N ALA A 3 7.28 49.37 30.87
CA ALA A 3 7.89 49.13 29.58
C ALA A 3 7.21 47.99 28.79
N LEU A 4 7.25 48.12 27.46
CA LEU A 4 7.07 47.06 26.46
C LEU A 4 8.02 45.87 26.70
N ARG A 5 7.56 44.65 26.41
CA ARG A 5 8.45 43.57 25.96
C ARG A 5 7.91 42.95 24.68
N ARG A 6 8.42 43.47 23.55
CA ARG A 6 8.38 42.81 22.23
C ARG A 6 9.43 41.69 22.24
N VAL A 7 9.03 40.47 21.91
CA VAL A 7 9.98 39.42 21.53
C VAL A 7 9.88 39.26 20.02
N ALA A 8 10.84 39.86 19.33
CA ALA A 8 11.11 39.69 17.92
C ALA A 8 12.39 38.85 17.79
N ARG A 9 12.30 37.66 17.19
CA ARG A 9 13.43 36.87 16.66
C ARG A 9 12.83 35.83 15.70
N LEU A 10 13.38 35.49 14.56
CA LEU A 10 14.42 36.04 13.69
C LEU A 10 14.20 35.25 12.40
N THR A 11 14.06 35.96 11.29
CA THR A 11 14.09 35.39 9.94
C THR A 11 15.41 34.67 9.70
N ALA A 12 15.37 33.42 9.24
CA ALA A 12 16.52 32.75 8.63
C ALA A 12 16.12 32.22 7.26
N THR A 13 16.73 32.84 6.26
CA THR A 13 16.51 32.73 4.83
C THR A 13 17.28 31.55 4.25
N MET A 14 16.68 30.89 3.25
CA MET A 14 17.27 30.21 2.06
C MET A 14 18.53 29.36 2.19
N VAL A 15 18.46 28.13 1.64
CA VAL A 15 19.29 27.72 0.48
C VAL A 15 18.46 26.80 -0.41
N ALA A 16 18.19 27.23 -1.65
CA ALA A 16 17.69 26.37 -2.72
C ALA A 16 18.89 25.74 -3.43
N ILE A 17 18.99 24.41 -3.45
CA ILE A 17 20.02 23.70 -4.22
C ILE A 17 19.42 23.41 -5.60
N ILE A 18 19.85 24.18 -6.59
CA ILE A 18 19.60 23.93 -8.01
C ILE A 18 20.58 22.81 -8.44
N ALA A 19 20.09 21.58 -8.57
CA ALA A 19 20.83 20.52 -9.23
C ALA A 19 20.48 20.53 -10.72
N ALA A 20 21.41 21.02 -11.54
CA ALA A 20 21.33 20.93 -12.99
C ALA A 20 21.51 19.46 -13.41
N VAL A 21 20.44 18.84 -13.92
CA VAL A 21 20.53 17.53 -14.58
C VAL A 21 21.05 17.76 -16.00
N VAL A 22 22.29 17.33 -16.23
CA VAL A 22 22.91 17.30 -17.55
C VAL A 22 22.25 16.19 -18.37
N VAL A 23 21.51 16.58 -19.42
CA VAL A 23 20.93 15.66 -20.40
C VAL A 23 22.01 15.31 -21.42
N PHE A 24 22.42 14.04 -21.47
CA PHE A 24 23.24 13.51 -22.56
C PHE A 24 22.31 12.98 -23.68
N PRO A 25 22.38 13.50 -24.92
CA PRO A 25 21.71 12.88 -26.06
C PRO A 25 22.51 11.64 -26.52
N THR A 26 21.92 10.45 -26.41
CA THR A 26 22.41 9.24 -27.07
C THR A 26 21.96 9.21 -28.52
N PRO A 27 22.86 9.02 -29.52
CA PRO A 27 22.45 8.81 -30.90
C PRO A 27 21.97 7.37 -31.15
N ALA A 28 20.78 7.32 -31.77
CA ALA A 28 20.33 6.43 -32.86
C ALA A 28 20.51 4.89 -32.77
N SER A 29 19.39 4.19 -32.94
CA SER A 29 19.19 3.31 -34.10
C SER A 29 17.70 3.10 -34.35
N ALA A 30 17.20 3.70 -35.43
CA ALA A 30 15.90 3.35 -35.99
C ALA A 30 16.08 2.04 -36.77
N ALA A 31 15.56 0.94 -36.22
CA ALA A 31 15.39 -0.29 -36.97
C ALA A 31 14.08 -0.17 -37.78
N THR A 32 14.22 0.15 -39.05
CA THR A 32 13.16 0.04 -40.05
C THR A 32 13.09 -1.39 -40.55
N GLY A 33 11.91 -2.02 -40.45
CA GLY A 33 11.52 -3.12 -41.34
C GLY A 33 11.36 -4.49 -40.68
N GLY A 34 10.10 -4.88 -40.50
CA GLY A 34 9.72 -6.24 -40.13
C GLY A 34 8.20 -6.37 -40.02
N ASN A 35 7.51 -6.28 -41.15
CA ASN A 35 6.08 -6.51 -41.26
C ASN A 35 5.80 -8.02 -41.07
N ALA A 36 5.20 -8.41 -39.94
CA ALA A 36 4.61 -9.75 -39.76
C ALA A 36 3.40 -9.62 -38.81
N VAL A 37 2.20 -9.53 -39.38
CA VAL A 37 1.15 -10.56 -39.35
C VAL A 37 0.65 -10.93 -37.96
N GLY A 38 -0.63 -10.64 -37.70
CA GLY A 38 -1.39 -11.27 -36.63
C GLY A 38 -2.45 -10.38 -35.99
N SER A 39 -3.54 -10.10 -36.71
CA SER A 39 -4.81 -9.75 -36.06
C SER A 39 -5.27 -10.98 -35.26
N GLY A 40 -4.83 -11.06 -34.01
CA GLY A 40 -5.27 -12.05 -33.06
C GLY A 40 -5.83 -11.33 -31.85
N ILE A 41 -7.16 -11.23 -31.77
CA ILE A 41 -7.85 -11.07 -30.50
C ILE A 41 -7.35 -12.21 -29.61
N SER A 42 -6.43 -11.88 -28.71
CA SER A 42 -5.98 -12.79 -27.67
C SER A 42 -7.01 -12.70 -26.55
N THR A 43 -8.20 -13.27 -26.77
CA THR A 43 -8.99 -13.87 -25.69
C THR A 43 -8.28 -15.15 -25.26
N GLY A 44 -7.03 -15.01 -24.81
CA GLY A 44 -6.29 -16.05 -24.13
C GLY A 44 -6.68 -15.98 -22.68
N SER A 45 -7.55 -16.88 -22.23
CA SER A 45 -7.56 -17.27 -20.83
C SER A 45 -6.13 -17.67 -20.48
N ARG A 46 -5.44 -16.85 -19.68
CA ARG A 46 -4.10 -17.19 -19.19
C ARG A 46 -4.25 -18.38 -18.26
N THR A 47 -4.14 -19.59 -18.79
CA THR A 47 -3.82 -20.77 -18.01
C THR A 47 -2.35 -20.65 -17.59
N GLY A 48 -2.09 -19.81 -16.58
CA GLY A 48 -0.87 -19.84 -15.79
C GLY A 48 -1.14 -20.63 -14.51
N LEU A 49 -0.20 -21.49 -14.11
CA LEU A 49 -0.13 -21.96 -12.73
C LEU A 49 -0.16 -20.72 -11.83
N ALA A 50 -1.00 -20.74 -10.78
CA ALA A 50 -0.99 -19.68 -9.78
C ALA A 50 0.46 -19.52 -9.30
N ASP A 51 1.02 -18.32 -9.48
CA ASP A 51 2.36 -18.04 -8.99
C ASP A 51 2.27 -17.92 -7.47
N ASP A 52 2.84 -18.91 -6.77
CA ASP A 52 2.94 -18.90 -5.31
C ASP A 52 4.05 -17.97 -4.80
N THR A 53 4.72 -17.22 -5.70
CA THR A 53 5.62 -16.14 -5.31
C THR A 53 4.80 -15.01 -4.68
N TYR A 54 5.13 -14.68 -3.42
CA TYR A 54 4.50 -13.57 -2.70
C TYR A 54 5.51 -12.67 -2.00
N LYS A 55 5.12 -11.40 -1.84
CA LYS A 55 5.69 -10.46 -0.86
C LYS A 55 4.81 -10.49 0.38
N TRP A 56 5.40 -10.28 1.55
CA TRP A 56 4.66 -10.22 2.79
C TRP A 56 4.94 -8.92 3.56
N PHE A 57 3.93 -8.48 4.30
CA PHE A 57 3.96 -7.28 5.12
C PHE A 57 3.26 -7.58 6.44
N SER A 58 3.77 -7.02 7.53
CA SER A 58 3.22 -7.29 8.85
C SER A 58 3.07 -6.02 9.68
N TRP A 59 2.06 -6.03 10.53
CA TRP A 59 1.81 -5.01 11.54
C TRP A 59 1.80 -5.67 12.92
N GLY A 60 2.44 -5.01 13.87
CA GLY A 60 2.35 -5.38 15.28
C GLY A 60 0.98 -5.01 15.86
N ASP A 61 0.96 -4.67 17.13
CA ASP A 61 -0.26 -4.28 17.80
C ASP A 61 -0.70 -2.88 17.35
N LEU A 62 -1.93 -2.80 16.84
CA LEU A 62 -2.58 -1.54 16.48
C LEU A 62 -3.80 -1.33 17.37
N LYS A 63 -4.08 -0.07 17.71
CA LYS A 63 -5.22 0.34 18.50
C LYS A 63 -5.87 1.57 17.88
N VAL A 64 -7.18 1.53 17.68
CA VAL A 64 -8.00 2.65 17.19
C VAL A 64 -9.23 2.73 18.08
N GLY A 65 -9.28 3.73 18.97
CA GLY A 65 -10.31 3.78 20.00
C GLY A 65 -10.19 2.60 20.97
N ASP A 66 -11.28 1.86 21.15
CA ASP A 66 -11.38 0.59 21.89
C ASP A 66 -11.13 -0.65 21.03
N CYS A 67 -11.01 -0.50 19.72
CA CYS A 67 -10.70 -1.59 18.80
C CYS A 67 -9.20 -1.85 18.74
N HIS A 68 -8.83 -3.13 18.66
CA HIS A 68 -7.46 -3.61 18.64
C HIS A 68 -7.25 -4.62 17.51
N GLN A 69 -6.02 -4.63 16.99
CA GLN A 69 -5.51 -5.63 16.08
C GLN A 69 -4.14 -6.12 16.58
N THR A 70 -3.87 -7.42 16.46
CA THR A 70 -2.52 -7.99 16.60
C THR A 70 -2.26 -9.02 15.51
N GLY A 71 -0.98 -9.29 15.22
CA GLY A 71 -0.56 -10.31 14.26
C GLY A 71 -1.05 -10.04 12.83
N GLY A 72 -1.17 -8.77 12.44
CA GLY A 72 -1.57 -8.39 11.08
C GLY A 72 -0.54 -8.88 10.08
N TYR A 73 -0.94 -9.71 9.12
CA TYR A 73 -0.06 -10.31 8.13
C TYR A 73 -0.72 -10.34 6.76
N LEU A 74 -0.16 -9.60 5.81
CA LEU A 74 -0.61 -9.51 4.42
C LEU A 74 0.38 -10.26 3.53
N ARG A 75 -0.14 -11.11 2.65
CA ARG A 75 0.60 -11.66 1.49
C ARG A 75 0.03 -11.05 0.22
N LEU A 76 0.90 -10.51 -0.62
CA LEU A 76 0.61 -10.07 -1.98
C LEU A 76 1.24 -11.08 -2.93
N TYR A 77 0.43 -11.79 -3.70
CA TYR A 77 0.88 -12.77 -4.68
C TYR A 77 1.11 -12.09 -6.03
N ALA A 78 2.11 -12.54 -6.79
CA ALA A 78 2.47 -11.93 -8.08
C ALA A 78 1.32 -11.94 -9.12
N ASP A 79 0.38 -12.87 -8.97
CA ASP A 79 -0.80 -13.02 -9.83
C ASP A 79 -1.95 -12.04 -9.53
N GLY A 80 -1.79 -11.17 -8.53
CA GLY A 80 -2.82 -10.20 -8.13
C GLY A 80 -3.70 -10.66 -6.98
N ARG A 81 -3.56 -11.88 -6.46
CA ARG A 81 -4.25 -12.28 -5.23
C ARG A 81 -3.60 -11.62 -4.02
N LEU A 82 -4.38 -11.39 -2.99
CA LEU A 82 -3.87 -11.08 -1.66
C LEU A 82 -4.61 -11.85 -0.59
N THR A 83 -3.92 -12.11 0.52
CA THR A 83 -4.53 -12.66 1.74
C THR A 83 -4.06 -11.85 2.93
N PHE A 84 -4.98 -11.40 3.77
CA PHE A 84 -4.68 -10.75 5.03
C PHE A 84 -5.21 -11.59 6.18
N SER A 85 -4.44 -11.75 7.25
CA SER A 85 -4.89 -12.35 8.50
C SER A 85 -4.53 -11.48 9.68
N ALA A 86 -5.40 -11.45 10.68
CA ALA A 86 -5.13 -10.79 11.95
C ALA A 86 -6.00 -11.37 13.06
N ARG A 87 -5.65 -11.02 14.30
CA ARG A 87 -6.53 -11.16 15.46
C ARG A 87 -7.03 -9.79 15.89
N THR A 88 -8.34 -9.66 16.07
CA THR A 88 -8.97 -8.39 16.43
C THR A 88 -9.88 -8.54 17.64
N TRP A 89 -10.03 -7.49 18.44
CA TRP A 89 -10.99 -7.43 19.55
C TRP A 89 -11.33 -5.98 19.87
N THR A 90 -12.41 -5.77 20.63
CA THR A 90 -12.74 -4.47 21.21
C THR A 90 -12.74 -4.57 22.73
N ASP A 91 -12.44 -3.48 23.44
CA ASP A 91 -12.57 -3.42 24.91
C ASP A 91 -13.99 -3.04 25.35
N PHE A 92 -14.81 -2.46 24.46
CA PHE A 92 -16.14 -1.96 24.81
C PHE A 92 -17.01 -1.83 23.55
N THR A 93 -18.22 -2.41 23.51
CA THR A 93 -19.19 -2.03 22.47
C THR A 93 -20.62 -2.36 22.89
N LEU A 94 -21.53 -1.42 22.68
CA LEU A 94 -22.97 -1.61 22.85
C LEU A 94 -23.65 -2.06 21.54
N SER A 95 -22.96 -1.92 20.39
CA SER A 95 -23.52 -2.15 19.06
C SER A 95 -22.72 -3.12 18.16
N GLY A 96 -21.61 -3.66 18.64
CA GLY A 96 -20.73 -4.51 17.87
C GLY A 96 -19.79 -3.68 16.99
N ASP A 97 -18.48 -3.86 17.16
CA ASP A 97 -17.48 -3.12 16.39
C ASP A 97 -16.95 -3.96 15.23
N VAL A 98 -16.40 -3.33 14.21
CA VAL A 98 -15.78 -4.01 13.08
C VAL A 98 -14.41 -3.38 12.83
N TRP A 99 -13.39 -4.20 12.70
CA TRP A 99 -12.08 -3.74 12.28
C TRP A 99 -12.06 -3.64 10.76
N HIS A 100 -11.78 -2.43 10.25
CA HIS A 100 -11.69 -2.15 8.84
C HIS A 100 -10.23 -2.13 8.38
N ALA A 101 -9.81 -3.12 7.59
CA ALA A 101 -8.47 -3.16 7.01
C ALA A 101 -8.49 -2.70 5.55
N ARG A 102 -7.67 -1.71 5.21
CA ARG A 102 -7.47 -1.24 3.84
C ARG A 102 -5.99 -1.03 3.61
N PHE A 103 -5.47 -1.42 2.45
CA PHE A 103 -4.02 -1.39 2.21
C PHE A 103 -3.67 -0.45 1.08
N GLU A 104 -2.67 0.39 1.33
CA GLU A 104 -2.09 1.27 0.32
C GLU A 104 -0.70 0.75 -0.06
N LEU A 105 -0.55 0.31 -1.30
CA LEU A 105 0.68 -0.25 -1.86
C LEU A 105 1.54 0.88 -2.38
N LYS A 106 2.81 0.92 -1.96
CA LYS A 106 3.73 2.03 -2.23
C LYS A 106 5.04 1.55 -2.84
N ASN A 107 5.58 2.37 -3.73
CA ASN A 107 6.94 2.18 -4.24
C ASN A 107 8.01 2.64 -3.23
N SER A 108 9.28 2.52 -3.62
CA SER A 108 10.43 2.89 -2.78
C SER A 108 10.49 4.38 -2.48
N ALA A 109 9.94 5.22 -3.35
CA ALA A 109 9.81 6.65 -3.16
C ALA A 109 8.61 7.04 -2.26
N GLY A 110 7.80 6.07 -1.82
CA GLY A 110 6.62 6.29 -1.00
C GLY A 110 5.38 6.75 -1.78
N GLN A 111 5.43 6.75 -3.12
CA GLN A 111 4.26 7.07 -3.95
C GLN A 111 3.24 5.94 -3.88
N SER A 112 1.97 6.32 -3.76
CA SER A 112 0.84 5.39 -3.83
C SER A 112 0.72 4.81 -5.25
N LEU A 113 0.69 3.48 -5.34
CA LEU A 113 0.51 2.75 -6.59
C LEU A 113 -0.90 2.20 -6.71
N PHE A 114 -1.45 1.71 -5.60
CA PHE A 114 -2.76 1.09 -5.54
C PHE A 114 -3.33 1.19 -4.13
N THR A 115 -4.65 1.25 -4.00
CA THR A 115 -5.32 1.10 -2.72
C THR A 115 -6.39 0.02 -2.84
N THR A 116 -6.37 -0.95 -1.94
CA THR A 116 -7.34 -2.05 -1.93
C THR A 116 -8.75 -1.54 -1.56
N SER A 117 -9.74 -2.42 -1.74
CA SER A 117 -10.99 -2.34 -1.02
C SER A 117 -10.76 -2.44 0.50
N THR A 118 -11.81 -2.13 1.26
CA THR A 118 -11.84 -2.43 2.69
C THR A 118 -12.17 -3.91 2.90
N TYR A 119 -11.50 -4.53 3.87
CA TYR A 119 -11.78 -5.87 4.38
C TYR A 119 -12.21 -5.74 5.83
N ASP A 120 -13.38 -6.31 6.12
CA ASP A 120 -14.00 -6.19 7.43
C ASP A 120 -13.77 -7.46 8.24
N SER A 121 -13.39 -7.29 9.50
CA SER A 121 -13.40 -8.39 10.46
C SER A 121 -14.84 -8.86 10.72
N PRO A 122 -15.03 -10.04 11.34
CA PRO A 122 -16.27 -10.32 12.04
C PRO A 122 -16.61 -9.22 13.04
N THR A 123 -17.90 -9.03 13.32
CA THR A 123 -18.35 -8.15 14.40
C THR A 123 -17.76 -8.59 15.73
N MET A 124 -17.02 -7.69 16.36
CA MET A 124 -16.32 -7.86 17.62
C MET A 124 -17.20 -7.49 18.79
N TRP A 125 -16.99 -8.20 19.91
CA TRP A 125 -17.65 -7.98 21.19
C TRP A 125 -16.60 -8.00 22.29
N ALA A 126 -16.81 -7.24 23.37
CA ALA A 126 -15.79 -6.99 24.41
C ALA A 126 -15.19 -8.26 25.04
N SER A 127 -15.92 -9.36 25.07
CA SER A 127 -15.50 -10.62 25.69
C SER A 127 -14.79 -11.59 24.74
N LYS A 128 -14.59 -11.23 23.46
CA LYS A 128 -14.09 -12.16 22.44
C LYS A 128 -12.99 -11.55 21.58
N ARG A 129 -12.02 -12.40 21.23
CA ARG A 129 -11.00 -12.11 20.21
C ARG A 129 -11.31 -12.93 18.97
N HIS A 130 -11.13 -12.34 17.80
CA HIS A 130 -11.46 -12.92 16.52
C HIS A 130 -10.22 -13.05 15.66
N ASP A 131 -9.77 -14.29 15.45
CA ASP A 131 -8.86 -14.60 14.35
C ASP A 131 -9.67 -14.60 13.05
N TRP A 132 -9.20 -13.87 12.05
CA TRP A 132 -9.87 -13.80 10.77
C TRP A 132 -8.88 -13.74 9.62
N THR A 133 -9.36 -14.12 8.45
CA THR A 133 -8.60 -14.04 7.20
C THR A 133 -9.51 -13.47 6.13
N ALA A 134 -9.00 -12.47 5.42
CA ALA A 134 -9.60 -11.92 4.23
C ALA A 134 -8.79 -12.32 2.99
N ASN A 135 -9.50 -12.63 1.93
CA ASN A 135 -8.94 -12.86 0.61
C ASN A 135 -9.42 -11.76 -0.32
N GLY A 136 -8.56 -11.28 -1.20
CA GLY A 136 -8.89 -10.23 -2.13
C GLY A 136 -7.99 -10.22 -3.33
N THR A 137 -8.10 -9.15 -4.10
CA THR A 137 -7.27 -8.90 -5.27
C THR A 137 -6.73 -7.47 -5.27
N TYR A 138 -5.65 -7.26 -6.01
CA TYR A 138 -5.07 -5.96 -6.31
C TYR A 138 -4.57 -5.92 -7.76
N GLU A 139 -4.19 -4.73 -8.23
CA GLU A 139 -3.64 -4.55 -9.58
C GLU A 139 -2.28 -5.28 -9.73
N PRO A 140 -2.18 -6.40 -10.49
CA PRO A 140 -0.96 -7.21 -10.52
C PRO A 140 0.25 -6.44 -11.07
N SER A 141 0.04 -5.45 -11.95
CA SER A 141 1.15 -4.67 -12.54
C SER A 141 1.95 -3.87 -11.51
N VAL A 142 1.38 -3.60 -10.32
CA VAL A 142 2.11 -2.89 -9.25
C VAL A 142 2.94 -3.82 -8.35
N TYR A 143 2.84 -5.14 -8.52
CA TYR A 143 3.51 -6.12 -7.65
C TYR A 143 5.02 -5.88 -7.55
N ALA A 144 5.70 -5.81 -8.70
CA ALA A 144 7.15 -5.67 -8.74
C ALA A 144 7.61 -4.36 -8.07
N ALA A 145 6.89 -3.26 -8.31
CA ALA A 145 7.19 -1.94 -7.77
C ALA A 145 6.82 -1.76 -6.29
N THR A 146 5.91 -2.57 -5.75
CA THR A 146 5.47 -2.47 -4.36
C THR A 146 6.58 -2.94 -3.42
N VAL A 147 7.05 -2.06 -2.54
CA VAL A 147 8.07 -2.37 -1.52
C VAL A 147 7.65 -1.94 -0.12
N ARG A 148 6.58 -1.16 0.00
CA ARG A 148 5.99 -0.72 1.26
C ARG A 148 4.48 -0.85 1.18
N VAL A 149 3.85 -1.16 2.30
CA VAL A 149 2.39 -1.19 2.43
C VAL A 149 2.02 -0.49 3.73
N THR A 150 1.05 0.42 3.67
CA THR A 150 0.42 0.99 4.87
C THR A 150 -1.00 0.43 4.99
N GLN A 151 -1.43 0.23 6.24
CA GLN A 151 -2.80 -0.13 6.60
C GLN A 151 -3.51 1.12 7.13
#